data_AF-A0A9W9QNM7-F1
#
_entry.id   AF-A0A9W9QNM7-F1
#
_cell.length_a   1.000
_cell.length_b   1.000
_cell.length_c   1.000
_cell.angle_alpha   90.00
_cell.angle_beta   90.00
_cell.angle_gamma   90.00
#
_symmetry.space_group_name_H-M   'P 1'
#
loop_
_entity.id
_entity.type
_entity.pdbx_description
1 polymer ?
#
loop_
_entity_poly.entity_id
_entity_poly.type
_entity_poly.pdbx_seq_one_letter_code
_entity_poly.pdbx_strand_id
1 'polypeptide(L)'
;MAEVGNRKCRGVDCPNDAGTLQCPTCLKSGTDSFFCSQDCFKRSWNEHKSIHKKSNFLTNIFPPKVVSEPDPDTGTFNPYPSFPYTGSLRPVYPLSAKRTIPKSIPHPDYARDGIPRSEQKIIGRHNITILNKEEQEGMRKVCRLAREVLDAAARELKPGVTTDYIDEVVHKACIERDSYPSPLNYMNFPKSVCTSVNETICHGIPDQRPLKNGDIVNIDVTLYHKGFHGDINETYYVGDKALADPDAVRVVETARECLDQSIDLVKPGMLFRDPGNTIEKHAKTRNCSVVKTYCGHGINQLFHCAPNIPHYAKNKAVGTAKPGMCFTIEPMINIGTHRDRTWPDDWTSTTQDGSLSAQFEHTMLVTEDGVEVLTARLPDSPGGAVPMPSA
;
A
#
# COMPACT_ATOMS: atom_id res chain seq x y z
N MET A 1 -39.66 -20.79 29.27
CA MET A 1 -38.29 -21.19 28.90
C MET A 1 -38.38 -21.78 27.50
N ALA A 2 -37.87 -21.07 26.49
CA ALA A 2 -37.94 -21.54 25.10
C ALA A 2 -36.81 -22.56 24.86
N GLU A 3 -37.15 -23.71 24.28
CA GLU A 3 -36.21 -24.77 23.91
C GLU A 3 -35.12 -24.22 22.98
N VAL A 4 -33.87 -24.29 23.43
CA VAL A 4 -32.70 -23.95 22.61
C VAL A 4 -32.45 -25.14 21.69
N GLY A 5 -32.95 -25.08 20.45
CA GLY A 5 -32.64 -26.07 19.43
C GLY A 5 -31.12 -26.25 19.29
N ASN A 6 -30.67 -27.49 19.05
CA ASN A 6 -29.25 -27.88 18.95
C ASN A 6 -28.47 -27.01 17.96
N ARG A 7 -27.78 -25.97 18.47
CA ARG A 7 -26.87 -25.14 17.67
C ARG A 7 -25.51 -25.80 17.62
N LYS A 8 -24.84 -25.75 16.47
CA LYS A 8 -23.48 -26.29 16.31
C LYS A 8 -22.41 -25.28 16.73
N CYS A 9 -21.35 -25.78 17.35
CA CYS A 9 -20.21 -24.98 17.77
C CYS A 9 -19.51 -24.36 16.54
N ARG A 10 -19.17 -23.07 16.63
CA ARG A 10 -18.42 -22.34 15.58
C ARG A 10 -16.90 -22.46 15.71
N GLY A 11 -16.42 -23.37 16.56
CA GLY A 11 -15.00 -23.63 16.71
C GLY A 11 -14.41 -24.35 15.51
N VAL A 12 -13.17 -24.01 15.17
CA VAL A 12 -12.41 -24.68 14.09
C VAL A 12 -12.30 -26.17 14.42
N ASP A 13 -12.68 -27.01 13.45
CA ASP A 13 -12.71 -28.47 13.55
C ASP A 13 -13.42 -29.01 14.82
N CYS A 14 -14.50 -28.33 15.26
CA CYS A 14 -15.21 -28.69 16.48
C CYS A 14 -16.55 -29.42 16.17
N PRO A 15 -16.67 -30.72 16.46
CA PRO A 15 -17.90 -31.49 16.17
C PRO A 15 -19.01 -31.30 17.23
N ASN A 16 -18.69 -30.64 18.34
CA ASN A 16 -19.57 -30.50 19.50
C ASN A 16 -20.74 -29.57 19.23
N ASP A 17 -21.82 -29.76 20.00
CA ASP A 17 -22.89 -28.77 20.08
C ASP A 17 -22.41 -27.52 20.83
N ALA A 18 -22.99 -26.39 20.49
CA ALA A 18 -22.63 -25.11 21.09
C ALA A 18 -23.19 -25.00 22.51
N GLY A 19 -22.39 -24.40 23.41
CA GLY A 19 -22.85 -24.00 24.73
C GLY A 19 -23.50 -22.62 24.70
N THR A 20 -23.68 -22.02 25.87
CA THR A 20 -24.22 -20.65 26.01
C THR A 20 -23.19 -19.56 25.70
N LEU A 21 -21.91 -19.93 25.50
CA LEU A 21 -20.83 -19.00 25.27
C LEU A 21 -20.90 -18.40 23.86
N GLN A 22 -21.27 -17.13 23.77
CA GLN A 22 -21.35 -16.37 22.53
C GLN A 22 -20.15 -15.43 22.36
N CYS A 23 -19.68 -15.24 21.13
CA CYS A 23 -18.65 -14.24 20.85
C CYS A 23 -19.20 -12.82 21.12
N PRO A 24 -18.56 -11.99 21.95
CA PRO A 24 -19.05 -10.65 22.29
C PRO A 24 -19.20 -9.71 21.08
N THR A 25 -18.32 -9.83 20.08
CA THR A 25 -18.38 -9.03 18.85
C THR A 25 -19.52 -9.48 17.94
N CYS A 26 -19.77 -10.79 17.84
CA CYS A 26 -20.92 -11.32 17.10
C CYS A 26 -22.25 -10.94 17.77
N LEU A 27 -22.31 -11.00 19.10
CA LEU A 27 -23.47 -10.55 19.87
C LEU A 27 -23.79 -9.07 19.59
N LYS A 28 -22.77 -8.20 19.57
CA LYS A 28 -22.93 -6.78 19.23
C LYS A 28 -23.37 -6.53 17.78
N SER A 29 -23.02 -7.40 16.85
CA SER A 29 -23.36 -7.29 15.42
C SER A 29 -24.60 -8.10 15.02
N GLY A 30 -25.34 -8.66 16.00
CA GLY A 30 -26.54 -9.46 15.74
C GLY A 30 -26.26 -10.79 15.02
N THR A 31 -25.01 -11.24 15.00
CA THR A 31 -24.59 -12.49 14.36
C THR A 31 -24.61 -13.65 15.35
N ASP A 32 -25.23 -14.76 14.98
CA ASP A 32 -25.36 -15.95 15.84
C ASP A 32 -24.07 -16.80 15.79
N SER A 33 -23.23 -16.68 16.82
CA SER A 33 -21.96 -17.41 16.90
C SER A 33 -21.64 -17.88 18.32
N PHE A 34 -21.86 -19.17 18.55
CA PHE A 34 -21.71 -19.83 19.85
C PHE A 34 -20.61 -20.88 19.83
N PHE A 35 -19.99 -21.10 21.00
CA PHE A 35 -18.87 -22.00 21.22
C PHE A 35 -19.20 -22.98 22.36
N CYS A 36 -18.69 -24.20 22.27
CA CYS A 36 -18.91 -25.23 23.29
C CYS A 36 -18.17 -24.93 24.61
N SER A 37 -17.08 -24.15 24.57
CA SER A 37 -16.29 -23.78 25.75
C SER A 37 -15.39 -22.58 25.48
N GLN A 38 -14.87 -21.97 26.56
CA GLN A 38 -13.93 -20.84 26.48
C GLN A 38 -12.63 -21.21 25.75
N ASP A 39 -12.14 -22.43 25.93
CA ASP A 39 -10.91 -22.89 25.27
C ASP A 39 -11.13 -23.12 23.77
N CYS A 40 -12.32 -23.62 23.40
CA CYS A 40 -12.73 -23.73 22.01
C CYS A 40 -12.81 -22.35 21.33
N PHE A 41 -13.34 -21.34 22.03
CA PHE A 41 -13.36 -19.97 21.54
C PHE A 41 -11.93 -19.40 21.36
N LYS A 42 -11.06 -19.54 22.35
CA LYS A 42 -9.67 -19.03 22.30
C LYS A 42 -8.86 -19.64 21.16
N ARG A 43 -8.89 -20.97 20.99
CA ARG A 43 -8.15 -21.65 19.90
C ARG A 43 -8.66 -21.26 18.51
N SER A 44 -9.97 -21.00 18.43
CA SER A 44 -10.64 -20.64 17.18
C SER A 44 -10.56 -19.15 16.86
N TRP A 45 -10.06 -18.32 17.79
CA TRP A 45 -10.14 -16.86 17.68
C TRP A 45 -9.44 -16.30 16.43
N ASN A 46 -8.30 -16.86 16.04
CA ASN A 46 -7.53 -16.35 14.90
C ASN A 46 -8.26 -16.52 13.56
N GLU A 47 -8.99 -17.62 13.38
CA GLU A 47 -9.87 -17.82 12.22
C GLU A 47 -11.19 -17.09 12.42
N HIS A 48 -11.80 -17.21 13.59
CA HIS A 48 -13.09 -16.60 13.89
C HIS A 48 -13.07 -15.09 13.71
N LYS A 49 -11.99 -14.39 14.10
CA LYS A 49 -11.90 -12.93 13.96
C LYS A 49 -11.92 -12.45 12.50
N SER A 50 -11.65 -13.33 11.54
CA SER A 50 -11.77 -13.01 10.11
C SER A 50 -13.21 -12.74 9.70
N ILE A 51 -14.21 -13.31 10.38
CA ILE A 51 -15.62 -13.04 10.10
C ILE A 51 -16.05 -11.67 10.64
N HIS A 52 -15.37 -11.15 11.66
CA HIS A 52 -15.56 -9.77 12.10
C HIS A 52 -15.05 -8.77 11.06
N LYS A 53 -14.03 -9.13 10.26
CA LYS A 53 -13.59 -8.32 9.11
C LYS A 53 -14.61 -8.28 7.98
N LYS A 54 -15.51 -9.27 7.89
CA LYS A 54 -16.59 -9.34 6.88
C LYS A 54 -17.94 -8.80 7.37
N SER A 55 -17.99 -8.14 8.52
CA SER A 55 -19.25 -7.62 9.07
C SER A 55 -19.22 -6.10 9.23
N ASN A 56 -19.31 -5.42 8.10
CA ASN A 56 -20.08 -4.17 7.99
C ASN A 56 -21.33 -4.41 7.12
N PHE A 57 -21.95 -5.59 7.24
CA PHE A 57 -23.23 -5.84 6.57
C PHE A 57 -24.34 -4.92 7.10
N LEU A 58 -24.23 -4.46 8.36
CA LEU A 58 -25.17 -3.51 8.98
C LEU A 58 -24.95 -2.04 8.60
N THR A 59 -23.77 -1.63 8.10
CA THR A 59 -23.61 -0.27 7.52
C THR A 59 -24.33 -0.13 6.18
N ASN A 60 -24.76 -1.25 5.57
CA ASN A 60 -25.58 -1.25 4.36
C ASN A 60 -27.10 -1.32 4.65
N ILE A 61 -27.54 -1.48 5.91
CA ILE A 61 -28.97 -1.56 6.28
C ILE A 61 -29.49 -0.25 6.87
N PHE A 62 -28.62 0.53 7.53
CA PHE A 62 -28.95 1.87 7.98
C PHE A 62 -27.91 2.84 7.41
N PRO A 63 -28.29 3.79 6.53
CA PRO A 63 -27.36 4.83 6.11
C PRO A 63 -26.83 5.55 7.36
N PRO A 64 -25.56 6.00 7.36
CA PRO A 64 -25.06 6.82 8.45
C PRO A 64 -26.06 7.95 8.73
N LYS A 65 -26.34 8.24 10.01
CA LYS A 65 -27.28 9.31 10.41
C LYS A 65 -26.93 10.69 9.82
N VAL A 66 -25.71 10.83 9.30
CA VAL A 66 -25.23 11.99 8.56
C VAL A 66 -24.72 11.48 7.21
N VAL A 67 -25.49 11.71 6.15
CA VAL A 67 -25.03 11.58 4.77
C VAL A 67 -24.55 12.97 4.36
N SER A 68 -23.35 13.12 3.80
CA SER A 68 -23.00 14.38 3.17
C SER A 68 -23.86 14.51 1.93
N GLU A 69 -24.69 15.54 1.85
CA GLU A 69 -25.38 15.85 0.60
C GLU A 69 -24.35 16.10 -0.50
N PRO A 70 -24.56 15.56 -1.71
CA PRO A 70 -23.70 15.88 -2.84
C PRO A 70 -23.63 17.39 -3.07
N ASP A 71 -22.42 17.87 -3.35
CA ASP A 71 -22.18 19.22 -3.81
C ASP A 71 -23.05 19.49 -5.06
N PRO A 72 -23.90 20.53 -5.08
CA PRO A 72 -24.87 20.74 -6.15
C PRO A 72 -24.25 20.96 -7.53
N ASP A 73 -23.03 21.50 -7.58
CA ASP A 73 -22.37 21.87 -8.83
C ASP A 73 -21.58 20.70 -9.42
N THR A 74 -20.93 19.93 -8.55
CA THR A 74 -20.04 18.83 -8.97
C THR A 74 -20.64 17.45 -8.81
N GLY A 75 -21.71 17.31 -8.02
CA GLY A 75 -22.27 16.03 -7.60
C GLY A 75 -21.36 15.23 -6.66
N THR A 76 -20.25 15.82 -6.20
CA THR A 76 -19.27 15.12 -5.37
C THR A 76 -19.63 15.15 -3.89
N PHE A 77 -19.17 14.17 -3.11
CA PHE A 77 -19.52 14.06 -1.70
C PHE A 77 -18.43 13.33 -0.89
N ASN A 78 -18.51 13.41 0.43
CA ASN A 78 -17.65 12.66 1.34
C ASN A 78 -18.45 11.50 1.98
N PRO A 79 -18.17 10.23 1.67
CA PRO A 79 -18.92 9.10 2.22
C PRO A 79 -18.79 8.93 3.74
N TYR A 80 -17.81 9.59 4.38
CA TYR A 80 -17.53 9.47 5.82
C TYR A 80 -17.49 10.84 6.52
N PRO A 81 -18.57 11.64 6.49
CA PRO A 81 -18.55 13.03 6.96
C PRO A 81 -18.31 13.17 8.46
N SER A 82 -18.61 12.13 9.25
CA SER A 82 -18.38 12.09 10.70
C SER A 82 -17.05 11.47 11.10
N PHE A 83 -16.25 10.97 10.14
CA PHE A 83 -14.94 10.43 10.46
C PHE A 83 -14.01 11.59 10.87
N PRO A 84 -13.34 11.52 12.03
CA PRO A 84 -12.48 12.61 12.47
C PRO A 84 -11.12 12.50 11.77
N TYR A 85 -11.07 13.03 10.55
CA TYR A 85 -9.86 13.14 9.75
C TYR A 85 -8.73 13.85 10.50
N THR A 86 -7.49 13.43 10.26
CA THR A 86 -6.30 13.94 10.96
C THR A 86 -5.79 15.25 10.36
N GLY A 87 -5.95 15.44 9.06
CA GLY A 87 -5.57 16.64 8.34
C GLY A 87 -6.70 17.28 7.52
N SER A 88 -6.32 18.02 6.48
CA SER A 88 -7.24 18.80 5.65
C SER A 88 -7.85 18.00 4.49
N LEU A 89 -7.24 16.87 4.12
CA LEU A 89 -7.72 16.03 3.04
C LEU A 89 -9.05 15.35 3.38
N ARG A 90 -9.88 15.22 2.35
CA ARG A 90 -11.15 14.49 2.38
C ARG A 90 -11.23 13.64 1.12
N PRO A 91 -11.85 12.44 1.22
CA PRO A 91 -12.19 11.68 0.03
C PRO A 91 -13.28 12.41 -0.77
N VAL A 92 -13.17 12.38 -2.09
CA VAL A 92 -14.09 13.05 -3.02
C VAL A 92 -14.74 12.01 -3.94
N TYR A 93 -15.94 11.59 -3.54
CA TYR A 93 -16.75 10.55 -4.20
C TYR A 93 -17.80 11.18 -5.13
N PRO A 94 -18.45 10.42 -6.03
CA PRO A 94 -18.25 9.00 -6.29
C PRO A 94 -16.90 8.73 -6.96
N LEU A 95 -16.30 7.58 -6.63
CA LEU A 95 -15.19 7.06 -7.43
C LEU A 95 -15.70 6.75 -8.84
N SER A 96 -14.87 6.98 -9.86
CA SER A 96 -15.21 6.49 -11.20
C SER A 96 -15.33 4.97 -11.21
N ALA A 97 -16.11 4.44 -12.15
CA ALA A 97 -16.33 3.00 -12.30
C ALA A 97 -14.99 2.26 -12.44
N LYS A 98 -14.92 1.06 -11.86
CA LYS A 98 -13.74 0.20 -11.97
C LYS A 98 -13.40 -0.04 -13.45
N ARG A 99 -12.17 0.30 -13.83
CA ARG A 99 -11.69 0.20 -15.21
C ARG A 99 -11.45 -1.26 -15.61
N THR A 100 -11.68 -1.59 -16.88
CA THR A 100 -11.65 -2.97 -17.38
C THR A 100 -10.34 -3.30 -18.08
N ILE A 101 -9.80 -4.50 -17.83
CA ILE A 101 -8.60 -5.00 -18.50
C ILE A 101 -8.99 -5.96 -19.64
N PRO A 102 -8.39 -5.85 -20.85
CA PRO A 102 -8.57 -6.82 -21.93
C PRO A 102 -8.21 -8.25 -21.51
N LYS A 103 -9.04 -9.24 -21.86
CA LYS A 103 -8.81 -10.65 -21.52
C LYS A 103 -7.52 -11.24 -22.11
N SER A 104 -6.94 -10.60 -23.12
CA SER A 104 -5.66 -11.00 -23.74
C SER A 104 -4.46 -10.74 -22.84
N ILE A 105 -4.55 -9.79 -21.91
CA ILE A 105 -3.49 -9.49 -20.95
C ILE A 105 -3.48 -10.59 -19.88
N PRO A 106 -2.32 -11.17 -19.53
CA PRO A 106 -2.22 -12.11 -18.40
C PRO A 106 -2.69 -11.46 -17.09
N HIS A 107 -3.59 -12.11 -16.37
CA HIS A 107 -4.12 -11.62 -15.09
C HIS A 107 -3.46 -12.36 -13.91
N PRO A 108 -3.13 -11.67 -12.81
CA PRO A 108 -2.74 -12.34 -11.56
C PRO A 108 -3.93 -13.09 -10.94
N ASP A 109 -3.66 -14.00 -10.02
CA ASP A 109 -4.66 -14.93 -9.48
C ASP A 109 -5.80 -14.25 -8.70
N TYR A 110 -5.54 -13.08 -8.12
CA TYR A 110 -6.50 -12.26 -7.41
C TYR A 110 -7.35 -11.37 -8.31
N ALA A 111 -7.02 -11.21 -9.60
CA ALA A 111 -7.68 -10.21 -10.45
C ALA A 111 -9.20 -10.37 -10.52
N ARG A 112 -9.71 -11.61 -10.39
CA ARG A 112 -11.14 -11.92 -10.44
C ARG A 112 -11.89 -11.56 -9.16
N ASP A 113 -11.38 -11.96 -8.01
CA ASP A 113 -12.12 -11.95 -6.74
C ASP A 113 -11.39 -11.28 -5.57
N GLY A 114 -10.25 -10.67 -5.87
CA GLY A 114 -9.41 -9.94 -4.93
C GLY A 114 -8.70 -10.79 -3.90
N ILE A 115 -8.57 -12.10 -4.12
CA ILE A 115 -7.93 -13.01 -3.16
C ILE A 115 -6.59 -13.52 -3.73
N PRO A 116 -5.43 -13.05 -3.23
CA PRO A 116 -4.10 -13.49 -3.67
C PRO A 116 -3.77 -14.86 -3.05
N ARG A 117 -4.26 -15.93 -3.69
CA ARG A 117 -4.18 -17.29 -3.13
C ARG A 117 -2.76 -17.83 -3.17
N SER A 118 -1.98 -17.46 -4.19
CA SER A 118 -0.56 -17.80 -4.32
C SER A 118 0.24 -17.29 -3.12
N GLU A 119 0.00 -16.05 -2.70
CA GLU A 119 0.60 -15.44 -1.51
C GLU A 119 0.10 -16.08 -0.22
N GLN A 120 -1.21 -16.31 -0.10
CA GLN A 120 -1.80 -16.93 1.10
C GLN A 120 -1.21 -18.31 1.43
N LYS A 121 -0.82 -19.09 0.42
CA LYS A 121 -0.18 -20.41 0.60
C LYS A 121 1.20 -20.34 1.25
N ILE A 122 1.86 -19.19 1.19
CA ILE A 122 3.23 -19.00 1.69
C ILE A 122 3.31 -18.10 2.92
N ILE A 123 2.18 -17.58 3.43
CA ILE A 123 2.14 -16.77 4.64
C ILE A 123 2.85 -17.49 5.79
N GLY A 124 3.74 -16.77 6.48
CA GLY A 124 4.54 -17.29 7.59
C GLY A 124 5.75 -18.12 7.17
N ARG A 125 5.98 -18.36 5.87
CA ARG A 125 7.23 -18.93 5.38
C ARG A 125 8.28 -17.83 5.25
N HIS A 126 9.51 -18.15 5.64
CA HIS A 126 10.67 -17.24 5.54
C HIS A 126 11.61 -17.60 4.38
N ASN A 127 11.19 -18.53 3.52
CA ASN A 127 11.96 -18.87 2.33
C ASN A 127 11.83 -17.73 1.32
N ILE A 128 12.97 -17.17 0.96
CA ILE A 128 13.09 -16.11 -0.03
C ILE A 128 13.51 -16.75 -1.35
N THR A 129 12.78 -16.44 -2.41
CA THR A 129 13.04 -16.98 -3.75
C THR A 129 14.39 -16.45 -4.27
N ILE A 130 15.21 -17.36 -4.81
CA ILE A 130 16.38 -17.03 -5.61
C ILE A 130 15.99 -17.21 -7.07
N LEU A 131 15.89 -16.12 -7.81
CA LEU A 131 15.48 -16.13 -9.20
C LEU A 131 16.58 -16.70 -10.09
N ASN A 132 16.21 -17.57 -11.02
CA ASN A 132 17.08 -18.01 -12.10
C ASN A 132 17.27 -16.87 -13.14
N LYS A 133 18.13 -17.09 -14.15
CA LYS A 133 18.47 -16.05 -15.13
C LYS A 133 17.28 -15.61 -15.99
N GLU A 134 16.38 -16.51 -16.37
CA GLU A 134 15.18 -16.16 -17.14
C GLU A 134 14.20 -15.33 -16.29
N GLU A 135 14.03 -15.71 -15.02
CA GLU A 135 13.19 -14.96 -14.08
C GLU A 135 13.75 -13.57 -13.79
N GLN A 136 15.08 -13.42 -13.71
CA GLN A 136 15.74 -12.11 -13.58
C GLN A 136 15.47 -11.22 -14.80
N GLU A 137 15.49 -11.76 -16.02
CA GLU A 137 15.10 -11.01 -17.23
C GLU A 137 13.62 -10.62 -17.22
N GLY A 138 12.75 -11.50 -16.72
CA GLY A 138 11.34 -11.18 -16.48
C GLY A 138 11.17 -9.98 -15.55
N MET A 139 11.90 -9.97 -14.43
CA MET A 139 11.94 -8.86 -13.48
C MET A 139 12.47 -7.56 -14.09
N ARG A 140 13.60 -7.60 -14.80
CA ARG A 140 14.14 -6.43 -15.54
C ARG A 140 13.11 -5.86 -16.50
N LYS A 141 12.41 -6.73 -17.24
CA LYS A 141 11.40 -6.31 -18.21
C LYS A 141 10.24 -5.58 -17.54
N VAL A 142 9.61 -6.19 -16.52
CA VAL A 142 8.44 -5.59 -15.85
C VAL A 142 8.80 -4.33 -15.08
N CYS A 143 9.97 -4.29 -14.42
CA CYS A 143 10.43 -3.12 -13.68
C CYS A 143 10.69 -1.92 -14.59
N ARG A 144 11.32 -2.13 -15.75
CA ARG A 144 11.48 -1.05 -16.76
C ARG A 144 10.12 -0.55 -17.25
N LEU A 145 9.14 -1.44 -17.46
CA LEU A 145 7.78 -1.03 -17.85
C LEU A 145 7.10 -0.24 -16.73
N ALA A 146 7.28 -0.62 -15.46
CA ALA A 146 6.73 0.11 -14.31
C ALA A 146 7.30 1.53 -14.20
N ARG A 147 8.62 1.68 -14.40
CA ARG A 147 9.27 3.00 -14.55
C ARG A 147 8.62 3.84 -15.65
N GLU A 148 8.45 3.28 -16.85
CA GLU A 148 7.83 4.02 -17.94
C GLU A 148 6.39 4.47 -17.65
N VAL A 149 5.61 3.66 -16.93
CA VAL A 149 4.24 3.99 -16.51
C VAL A 149 4.24 5.08 -15.44
N LEU A 150 5.13 5.00 -14.45
CA LEU A 150 5.29 6.05 -13.45
C LEU A 150 5.68 7.38 -14.11
N ASP A 151 6.62 7.35 -15.06
CA ASP A 151 7.04 8.55 -15.80
C ASP A 151 5.89 9.11 -16.65
N ALA A 152 5.02 8.26 -17.22
CA ALA A 152 3.82 8.72 -17.93
C ALA A 152 2.85 9.44 -17.00
N ALA A 153 2.60 8.89 -15.81
CA ALA A 153 1.76 9.52 -14.79
C ALA A 153 2.34 10.85 -14.29
N ALA A 154 3.65 10.88 -14.03
CA ALA A 154 4.34 12.07 -13.53
C ALA A 154 4.31 13.25 -14.50
N ARG A 155 4.33 13.02 -15.82
CA ARG A 155 4.21 14.08 -16.85
C ARG A 155 2.85 14.79 -16.83
N GLU A 156 1.83 14.17 -16.25
CA GLU A 156 0.48 14.71 -16.18
C GLU A 156 0.22 15.54 -14.92
N LEU A 157 1.17 15.56 -13.98
CA LEU A 157 1.03 16.29 -12.71
C LEU A 157 1.03 17.80 -12.90
N LYS A 158 -0.09 18.43 -12.59
CA LYS A 158 -0.26 19.88 -12.53
C LYS A 158 -1.46 20.24 -11.65
N PRO A 159 -1.53 21.45 -11.08
CA PRO A 159 -2.72 21.91 -10.37
C PRO A 159 -3.99 21.74 -11.20
N GLY A 160 -5.05 21.22 -10.57
CA GLY A 160 -6.37 21.01 -11.17
C GLY A 160 -6.62 19.60 -11.74
N VAL A 161 -5.60 18.77 -11.97
CA VAL A 161 -5.83 17.37 -12.38
C VAL A 161 -6.30 16.55 -11.18
N THR A 162 -7.23 15.62 -11.40
CA THR A 162 -7.69 14.72 -10.33
C THR A 162 -6.77 13.52 -10.21
N THR A 163 -6.71 12.90 -9.03
CA THR A 163 -6.00 11.64 -8.87
C THR A 163 -6.65 10.52 -9.66
N ASP A 164 -7.98 10.54 -9.87
CA ASP A 164 -8.69 9.61 -10.76
C ASP A 164 -8.28 9.74 -12.24
N TYR A 165 -7.89 10.93 -12.69
CA TYR A 165 -7.28 11.11 -14.02
C TYR A 165 -5.87 10.51 -14.09
N ILE A 166 -5.07 10.64 -13.03
CA ILE A 166 -3.76 9.98 -12.93
C ILE A 166 -3.91 8.46 -12.98
N ASP A 167 -4.90 7.89 -12.27
CA ASP A 167 -5.27 6.46 -12.38
C ASP A 167 -5.64 6.07 -13.82
N GLU A 168 -6.37 6.91 -14.54
CA GLU A 168 -6.69 6.65 -15.95
C GLU A 168 -5.44 6.52 -16.82
N VAL A 169 -4.51 7.45 -16.65
CA VAL A 169 -3.25 7.50 -17.40
C VAL A 169 -2.43 6.24 -17.10
N VAL A 170 -2.29 5.87 -15.82
CA VAL A 170 -1.59 4.65 -15.41
C VAL A 170 -2.26 3.41 -15.98
N HIS A 171 -3.60 3.31 -15.86
CA HIS A 171 -4.36 2.18 -16.36
C HIS A 171 -4.17 1.98 -17.87
N LYS A 172 -4.28 3.06 -18.66
CA LYS A 172 -4.05 3.04 -20.12
C LYS A 172 -2.62 2.65 -20.44
N ALA A 173 -1.64 3.25 -19.77
CA ALA A 173 -0.22 2.98 -20.00
C ALA A 173 0.18 1.52 -19.67
N CYS A 174 -0.46 0.90 -18.67
CA CYS A 174 -0.33 -0.53 -18.40
C CYS A 174 -0.88 -1.40 -19.54
N ILE A 175 -2.08 -1.10 -20.04
CA ILE A 175 -2.71 -1.83 -21.14
C ILE A 175 -1.87 -1.74 -22.43
N GLU A 176 -1.36 -0.55 -22.76
CA GLU A 176 -0.47 -0.32 -23.92
C GLU A 176 0.81 -1.16 -23.86
N ARG A 177 1.20 -1.62 -22.67
CA ARG A 177 2.38 -2.45 -22.40
C ARG A 177 2.03 -3.93 -22.19
N ASP A 178 0.82 -4.34 -22.59
CA ASP A 178 0.29 -5.70 -22.38
C ASP A 178 0.44 -6.17 -20.92
N SER A 179 0.20 -5.26 -19.97
CA SER A 179 0.45 -5.47 -18.54
C SER A 179 -0.80 -5.17 -17.72
N TYR A 180 -0.98 -5.93 -16.65
CA TYR A 180 -2.06 -5.73 -15.69
C TYR A 180 -1.59 -4.77 -14.59
N PRO A 181 -2.34 -3.72 -14.22
CA PRO A 181 -2.00 -2.87 -13.07
C PRO A 181 -2.24 -3.66 -11.78
N SER A 182 -1.17 -4.11 -11.13
CA SER A 182 -1.25 -5.06 -10.01
C SER A 182 -2.17 -4.62 -8.86
N PRO A 183 -2.24 -3.33 -8.47
CA PRO A 183 -3.15 -2.90 -7.41
C PRO A 183 -4.62 -3.17 -7.72
N LEU A 184 -5.01 -3.22 -9.01
CA LEU A 184 -6.39 -3.37 -9.40
C LEU A 184 -6.96 -4.68 -8.87
N ASN A 185 -7.99 -4.56 -8.03
CA ASN A 185 -8.65 -5.65 -7.32
C ASN A 185 -7.79 -6.39 -6.29
N TYR A 186 -6.51 -6.07 -6.09
CA TYR A 186 -5.72 -6.73 -5.06
C TYR A 186 -6.35 -6.47 -3.67
N MET A 187 -6.79 -7.52 -2.98
CA MET A 187 -7.56 -7.41 -1.74
C MET A 187 -8.81 -6.49 -1.85
N ASN A 188 -9.37 -6.38 -3.06
CA ASN A 188 -10.47 -5.48 -3.45
C ASN A 188 -10.11 -3.98 -3.51
N PHE A 189 -8.83 -3.61 -3.63
CA PHE A 189 -8.45 -2.24 -3.96
C PHE A 189 -9.10 -1.81 -5.30
N PRO A 190 -9.75 -0.62 -5.36
CA PRO A 190 -10.67 -0.31 -6.45
C PRO A 190 -10.01 0.29 -7.70
N LYS A 191 -8.73 0.68 -7.63
CA LYS A 191 -8.02 1.47 -8.65
C LYS A 191 -6.74 0.76 -9.12
N SER A 192 -6.09 1.31 -10.13
CA SER A 192 -4.93 0.74 -10.82
C SER A 192 -3.59 1.20 -10.26
N VAL A 193 -3.61 2.22 -9.40
CA VAL A 193 -2.46 2.91 -8.80
C VAL A 193 -2.87 3.46 -7.43
N CYS A 194 -1.92 3.67 -6.53
CA CYS A 194 -2.16 4.49 -5.34
C CYS A 194 -1.69 5.93 -5.57
N THR A 195 -2.45 6.90 -5.08
CA THR A 195 -2.07 8.33 -5.12
C THR A 195 -2.18 8.92 -3.72
N SER A 196 -1.04 9.15 -3.08
CA SER A 196 -0.97 9.55 -1.66
C SER A 196 -0.56 11.02 -1.56
N VAL A 197 -1.55 11.88 -1.32
CA VAL A 197 -1.35 13.34 -1.25
C VAL A 197 -1.06 13.78 0.19
N ASN A 198 -0.14 14.71 0.39
CA ASN A 198 0.15 15.42 1.65
C ASN A 198 0.26 14.51 2.90
N GLU A 199 -0.74 14.50 3.79
CA GLU A 199 -0.74 13.68 5.01
C GLU A 199 -1.01 12.19 4.77
N THR A 200 -1.28 11.80 3.53
CA THR A 200 -1.48 10.40 3.15
C THR A 200 -0.10 9.72 3.04
N ILE A 201 0.12 8.73 3.89
CA ILE A 201 1.36 7.95 3.97
C ILE A 201 1.48 7.01 2.77
N CYS A 202 0.45 6.21 2.52
CA CYS A 202 0.40 5.23 1.44
C CYS A 202 -1.05 4.82 1.15
N HIS A 203 -1.23 4.09 0.04
CA HIS A 203 -2.50 3.47 -0.37
C HIS A 203 -3.69 4.46 -0.51
N GLY A 204 -3.43 5.74 -0.79
CA GLY A 204 -4.49 6.67 -1.14
C GLY A 204 -5.23 6.22 -2.38
N ILE A 205 -6.55 6.10 -2.30
CA ILE A 205 -7.39 5.70 -3.44
C ILE A 205 -7.58 6.89 -4.39
N PRO A 206 -7.22 6.78 -5.68
CA PRO A 206 -7.54 7.78 -6.70
C PRO A 206 -9.02 8.15 -6.73
N ASP A 207 -9.32 9.45 -6.65
CA ASP A 207 -10.67 10.00 -6.52
C ASP A 207 -10.83 11.33 -7.28
N GLN A 208 -11.97 12.00 -7.10
CA GLN A 208 -12.29 13.23 -7.83
C GLN A 208 -11.58 14.48 -7.28
N ARG A 209 -10.68 14.37 -6.30
CA ARG A 209 -9.99 15.52 -5.71
C ARG A 209 -9.01 16.13 -6.72
N PRO A 210 -9.16 17.41 -7.11
CA PRO A 210 -8.15 18.11 -7.89
C PRO A 210 -6.90 18.36 -7.05
N LEU A 211 -5.72 18.08 -7.61
CA LEU A 211 -4.44 18.46 -7.02
C LEU A 211 -4.32 19.99 -6.93
N LYS A 212 -3.78 20.50 -5.83
CA LYS A 212 -3.63 21.94 -5.58
C LYS A 212 -2.18 22.36 -5.76
N ASN A 213 -1.97 23.60 -6.19
CA ASN A 213 -0.63 24.21 -6.16
C ASN A 213 -0.17 24.33 -4.69
N GLY A 214 0.84 23.56 -4.31
CA GLY A 214 1.26 23.38 -2.91
C GLY A 214 1.18 21.95 -2.41
N ASP A 215 0.49 21.05 -3.12
CA ASP A 215 0.45 19.64 -2.73
C ASP A 215 1.79 18.95 -3.04
N ILE A 216 2.14 17.95 -2.21
CA ILE A 216 3.01 16.85 -2.63
C ILE A 216 2.14 15.62 -2.88
N VAL A 217 2.50 14.80 -3.87
CA VAL A 217 1.78 13.58 -4.21
C VAL A 217 2.73 12.45 -4.52
N ASN A 218 2.61 11.34 -3.80
CA ASN A 218 3.23 10.07 -4.17
C ASN A 218 2.33 9.34 -5.17
N ILE A 219 2.95 8.77 -6.21
CA ILE A 219 2.30 7.87 -7.17
C ILE A 219 3.00 6.52 -7.08
N ASP A 220 2.25 5.47 -6.76
CA ASP A 220 2.76 4.13 -6.51
C ASP A 220 2.25 3.12 -7.55
N VAL A 221 3.18 2.65 -8.37
CA VAL A 221 2.95 1.93 -9.62
C VAL A 221 3.55 0.53 -9.56
N THR A 222 2.65 -0.45 -9.57
CA THR A 222 3.04 -1.85 -9.75
C THR A 222 2.42 -2.45 -11.02
N LEU A 223 3.25 -3.03 -11.89
CA LEU A 223 2.78 -3.76 -13.09
C LEU A 223 2.92 -5.26 -12.90
N TYR A 224 1.99 -6.03 -13.46
CA TYR A 224 2.11 -7.46 -13.67
C TYR A 224 2.28 -7.75 -15.16
N HIS A 225 3.45 -8.26 -15.55
CA HIS A 225 3.78 -8.57 -16.93
C HIS A 225 4.30 -9.98 -17.05
N LYS A 226 3.61 -10.82 -17.82
CA LYS A 226 4.00 -12.20 -18.15
C LYS A 226 4.44 -13.04 -16.95
N GLY A 227 3.77 -12.91 -15.81
CA GLY A 227 4.06 -13.71 -14.63
C GLY A 227 4.82 -13.00 -13.52
N PHE A 228 5.30 -11.78 -13.71
CA PHE A 228 6.12 -11.04 -12.74
C PHE A 228 5.50 -9.70 -12.38
N HIS A 229 5.69 -9.27 -11.14
CA HIS A 229 5.37 -7.95 -10.64
C HIS A 229 6.62 -7.05 -10.62
N GLY A 230 6.49 -5.77 -10.96
CA GLY A 230 7.54 -4.77 -10.79
C GLY A 230 6.96 -3.51 -10.16
N ASP A 231 7.60 -3.02 -9.10
CA ASP A 231 7.04 -2.02 -8.19
C ASP A 231 7.95 -0.82 -7.99
N ILE A 232 7.33 0.36 -7.97
CA ILE A 232 8.00 1.64 -7.79
C ILE A 232 7.03 2.76 -7.44
N ASN A 233 7.48 3.65 -6.57
CA ASN A 233 6.82 4.91 -6.31
C ASN A 233 7.80 6.08 -6.16
N GLU A 234 7.31 7.28 -6.43
CA GLU A 234 8.01 8.53 -6.17
C GLU A 234 7.03 9.61 -5.68
N THR A 235 7.50 10.49 -4.79
CA THR A 235 6.79 11.71 -4.42
C THR A 235 7.18 12.89 -5.31
N TYR A 236 6.18 13.62 -5.79
CA TYR A 236 6.30 14.77 -6.68
C TYR A 236 5.72 16.05 -6.06
N TYR A 237 6.27 17.18 -6.45
CA TYR A 237 5.77 18.51 -6.10
C TYR A 237 4.71 18.97 -7.11
N VAL A 238 3.56 19.45 -6.63
CA VAL A 238 2.51 20.00 -7.48
C VAL A 238 2.56 21.53 -7.48
N GLY A 239 3.16 22.09 -8.53
CA GLY A 239 3.31 23.54 -8.72
C GLY A 239 4.34 24.19 -7.78
N ASP A 240 4.62 25.46 -8.03
CA ASP A 240 5.74 26.17 -7.39
C ASP A 240 5.58 26.35 -5.87
N LYS A 241 4.34 26.35 -5.34
CA LYS A 241 4.13 26.50 -3.89
C LYS A 241 4.63 25.29 -3.12
N ALA A 242 4.60 24.09 -3.71
CA ALA A 242 5.10 22.88 -3.07
C ALA A 242 6.63 22.93 -2.93
N LEU A 243 7.31 23.49 -3.94
CA LEU A 243 8.76 23.72 -3.91
C LEU A 243 9.17 24.88 -2.98
N ALA A 244 8.28 25.84 -2.77
CA ALA A 244 8.50 26.97 -1.86
C ALA A 244 8.22 26.62 -0.38
N ASP A 245 7.61 25.47 -0.09
CA ASP A 245 7.34 25.01 1.26
C ASP A 245 8.56 24.22 1.82
N PRO A 246 9.27 24.75 2.84
CA PRO A 246 10.44 24.09 3.38
C PRO A 246 10.16 22.71 3.99
N ASP A 247 8.97 22.48 4.54
CA ASP A 247 8.60 21.19 5.13
C ASP A 247 8.28 20.17 4.05
N ALA A 248 7.62 20.58 2.96
CA ALA A 248 7.40 19.73 1.80
C ALA A 248 8.73 19.30 1.16
N VAL A 249 9.65 20.25 0.93
CA VAL A 249 10.98 19.91 0.40
C VAL A 249 11.74 19.00 1.36
N ARG A 250 11.74 19.33 2.66
CA ARG A 250 12.44 18.54 3.69
C ARG A 250 11.96 17.10 3.72
N VAL A 251 10.66 16.83 3.74
CA VAL A 251 10.16 15.44 3.85
C VAL A 251 10.43 14.63 2.58
N VAL A 252 10.21 15.23 1.41
CA VAL A 252 10.42 14.55 0.11
C VAL A 252 11.87 14.20 -0.09
N GLU A 253 12.78 15.16 0.08
CA GLU A 253 14.20 14.91 -0.16
C GLU A 253 14.81 14.05 0.94
N THR A 254 14.29 14.10 2.18
CA THR A 254 14.70 13.14 3.22
C THR A 254 14.30 11.71 2.87
N ALA A 255 13.08 11.49 2.35
CA ALA A 255 12.63 10.16 1.91
C ALA A 255 13.48 9.62 0.76
N ARG A 256 13.82 10.47 -0.22
CA ARG A 256 14.73 10.13 -1.32
C ARG A 256 16.13 9.75 -0.81
N GLU A 257 16.75 10.63 -0.01
CA GLU A 257 18.07 10.38 0.58
C GLU A 257 18.09 9.11 1.46
N CYS A 258 17.01 8.82 2.20
CA CYS A 258 16.86 7.60 2.98
C CYS A 258 16.84 6.34 2.11
N LEU A 259 16.14 6.36 0.99
CA LEU A 259 16.13 5.26 0.03
C LEU A 259 17.53 5.06 -0.55
N ASP A 260 18.14 6.12 -1.10
CA ASP A 260 19.45 6.06 -1.76
C ASP A 260 20.53 5.46 -0.83
N GLN A 261 20.63 5.97 0.40
CA GLN A 261 21.57 5.45 1.40
C GLN A 261 21.31 3.99 1.80
N SER A 262 20.08 3.52 1.67
CA SER A 262 19.72 2.13 1.96
C SER A 262 20.08 1.20 0.81
N ILE A 263 19.92 1.66 -0.43
CA ILE A 263 20.33 0.93 -1.64
C ILE A 263 21.84 0.70 -1.63
N ASP A 264 22.64 1.67 -1.18
CA ASP A 264 24.10 1.55 -1.05
C ASP A 264 24.57 0.39 -0.13
N LEU A 265 23.70 -0.08 0.75
CA LEU A 265 23.99 -1.23 1.63
C LEU A 265 23.77 -2.57 0.93
N VAL A 266 22.98 -2.59 -0.14
CA VAL A 266 22.47 -3.83 -0.75
C VAL A 266 23.58 -4.53 -1.51
N LYS A 267 23.99 -5.67 -0.95
CA LYS A 267 24.92 -6.63 -1.52
C LYS A 267 24.76 -7.98 -0.82
N PRO A 268 25.33 -9.07 -1.35
CA PRO A 268 25.33 -10.35 -0.65
C PRO A 268 25.83 -10.24 0.79
N GLY A 269 25.06 -10.78 1.72
CA GLY A 269 25.36 -10.76 3.16
C GLY A 269 24.78 -9.58 3.94
N MET A 270 24.23 -8.54 3.29
CA MET A 270 23.49 -7.48 3.99
C MET A 270 22.34 -8.09 4.80
N LEU A 271 22.16 -7.70 6.06
CA LEU A 271 21.02 -8.15 6.86
C LEU A 271 19.78 -7.32 6.50
N PHE A 272 18.62 -7.95 6.34
CA PHE A 272 17.38 -7.25 6.00
C PHE A 272 16.88 -6.27 7.08
N ARG A 273 17.46 -6.31 8.28
CA ARG A 273 17.19 -5.34 9.36
C ARG A 273 18.02 -4.06 9.25
N ASP A 274 19.10 -4.06 8.47
CA ASP A 274 20.07 -2.97 8.43
C ASP A 274 19.54 -1.69 7.75
N PRO A 275 18.76 -1.75 6.65
CA PRO A 275 18.17 -0.55 6.05
C PRO A 275 17.44 0.34 7.06
N GLY A 276 16.65 -0.25 7.95
CA GLY A 276 15.91 0.53 8.94
C GLY A 276 16.78 1.32 9.93
N ASN A 277 18.01 0.85 10.21
CA ASN A 277 18.95 1.62 11.04
C ASN A 277 19.48 2.85 10.30
N THR A 278 19.78 2.71 9.00
CA THR A 278 20.26 3.80 8.15
C THR A 278 19.17 4.84 7.90
N ILE A 279 17.96 4.38 7.53
CA ILE A 279 16.80 5.23 7.26
C ILE A 279 16.44 6.07 8.49
N GLU A 280 16.20 5.43 9.64
CA GLU A 280 15.77 6.16 10.84
C GLU A 280 16.88 7.08 11.38
N LYS A 281 18.16 6.71 11.22
CA LYS A 281 19.27 7.62 11.57
C LYS A 281 19.23 8.87 10.70
N HIS A 282 19.12 8.73 9.39
CA HIS A 282 19.11 9.86 8.45
C HIS A 282 17.89 10.75 8.66
N ALA A 283 16.68 10.16 8.71
CA ALA A 283 15.43 10.89 8.93
C ALA A 283 15.47 11.76 10.20
N LYS A 284 16.05 11.25 11.29
CA LYS A 284 16.22 12.01 12.54
C LYS A 284 17.12 13.23 12.40
N THR A 285 18.15 13.17 11.56
CA THR A 285 19.01 14.35 11.30
C THR A 285 18.26 15.48 10.60
N ARG A 286 17.15 15.14 9.94
CA ARG A 286 16.26 16.05 9.21
C ARG A 286 14.97 16.36 9.99
N ASN A 287 14.93 16.08 11.28
CA ASN A 287 13.74 16.25 12.13
C ASN A 287 12.49 15.56 11.57
N CYS A 288 12.66 14.41 10.92
CA CYS A 288 11.57 13.59 10.40
C CYS A 288 11.46 12.29 11.22
N SER A 289 10.32 11.59 11.09
CA SER A 289 10.07 10.28 11.66
C SER A 289 9.80 9.23 10.58
N VAL A 290 9.92 7.95 10.95
CA VAL A 290 9.76 6.82 10.02
C VAL A 290 8.55 5.99 10.41
N VAL A 291 7.64 5.77 9.45
CA VAL A 291 6.45 4.93 9.64
C VAL A 291 6.84 3.49 9.98
N LYS A 292 6.07 2.85 10.86
CA LYS A 292 6.38 1.51 11.40
C LYS A 292 5.39 0.41 11.01
N THR A 293 4.27 0.79 10.41
CA THR A 293 3.14 -0.11 10.12
C THR A 293 3.31 -0.82 8.78
N TYR A 294 4.11 -0.25 7.88
CA TYR A 294 4.39 -0.75 6.53
C TYR A 294 5.90 -0.97 6.34
N CYS A 295 6.26 -1.83 5.39
CA CYS A 295 7.64 -2.26 5.16
C CYS A 295 7.83 -2.65 3.69
N GLY A 296 9.07 -2.61 3.22
CA GLY A 296 9.43 -3.22 1.95
C GLY A 296 9.17 -4.73 1.96
N HIS A 297 9.12 -5.32 0.77
CA HIS A 297 8.75 -6.72 0.60
C HIS A 297 9.56 -7.41 -0.49
N GLY A 298 9.63 -8.73 -0.44
CA GLY A 298 10.02 -9.52 -1.60
C GLY A 298 8.99 -9.36 -2.70
N ILE A 299 9.46 -9.35 -3.94
CA ILE A 299 8.62 -9.20 -5.12
C ILE A 299 9.18 -10.02 -6.27
N ASN A 300 8.31 -10.73 -6.99
CA ASN A 300 8.65 -11.55 -8.15
C ASN A 300 7.36 -11.99 -8.86
N GLN A 301 7.07 -13.30 -8.94
CA GLN A 301 5.77 -13.79 -9.40
C GLN A 301 4.64 -13.55 -8.39
N LEU A 302 5.00 -13.22 -7.15
CA LEU A 302 4.08 -12.73 -6.13
C LEU A 302 4.24 -11.21 -6.01
N PHE A 303 3.13 -10.51 -5.73
CA PHE A 303 3.17 -9.06 -5.49
C PHE A 303 3.91 -8.83 -4.19
N HIS A 304 3.46 -9.45 -3.10
CA HIS A 304 4.10 -9.37 -1.79
C HIS A 304 4.54 -10.75 -1.30
N CYS A 305 5.84 -10.92 -1.04
CA CYS A 305 6.39 -12.12 -0.41
C CYS A 305 7.55 -11.80 0.54
N ALA A 306 8.15 -12.84 1.15
CA ALA A 306 9.37 -12.66 1.94
C ALA A 306 10.53 -12.17 1.06
N PRO A 307 11.45 -11.34 1.59
CA PRO A 307 11.54 -10.86 2.98
C PRO A 307 10.61 -9.67 3.28
N ASN A 308 10.31 -9.42 4.56
CA ASN A 308 9.82 -8.12 5.00
C ASN A 308 11.03 -7.24 5.36
N ILE A 309 11.05 -5.99 4.88
CA ILE A 309 12.14 -5.02 5.08
C ILE A 309 11.63 -3.79 5.85
N PRO A 310 11.62 -3.80 7.20
CA PRO A 310 11.17 -2.66 7.98
C PRO A 310 12.13 -1.47 7.86
N HIS A 311 11.57 -0.26 7.75
CA HIS A 311 12.33 0.97 7.56
C HIS A 311 12.76 1.66 8.87
N TYR A 312 12.36 1.14 10.03
CA TYR A 312 12.73 1.69 11.34
C TYR A 312 13.88 0.91 11.99
N ALA A 313 14.67 1.59 12.84
CA ALA A 313 15.82 1.04 13.52
C ALA A 313 15.44 0.00 14.57
N LYS A 314 16.38 -0.90 14.88
CA LYS A 314 16.21 -1.98 15.87
C LYS A 314 15.00 -2.88 15.59
N ASN A 315 14.58 -2.96 14.33
CA ASN A 315 13.61 -3.97 13.88
C ASN A 315 14.21 -5.38 14.01
N LYS A 316 13.35 -6.40 13.86
CA LYS A 316 13.71 -7.81 14.04
C LYS A 316 13.63 -8.60 12.74
N ALA A 317 13.78 -7.95 11.58
CA ALA A 317 13.77 -8.64 10.31
C ALA A 317 14.85 -9.73 10.27
N VAL A 318 14.49 -10.86 9.66
CA VAL A 318 15.30 -12.07 9.62
C VAL A 318 15.78 -12.30 8.20
N GLY A 319 17.04 -12.72 8.06
CA GLY A 319 17.62 -13.12 6.79
C GLY A 319 18.70 -12.16 6.29
N THR A 320 19.38 -12.61 5.23
CA THR A 320 20.42 -11.87 4.53
C THR A 320 20.13 -11.85 3.03
N ALA A 321 20.53 -10.77 2.37
CA ALA A 321 20.53 -10.66 0.92
C ALA A 321 21.48 -11.69 0.30
N LYS A 322 21.04 -12.32 -0.80
CA LYS A 322 21.84 -13.25 -1.61
C LYS A 322 21.62 -12.97 -3.10
N PRO A 323 22.60 -13.26 -3.97
CA PRO A 323 22.45 -13.09 -5.41
C PRO A 323 21.17 -13.74 -5.93
N GLY A 324 20.44 -13.05 -6.80
CA GLY A 324 19.18 -13.53 -7.38
C GLY A 324 17.92 -13.20 -6.56
N MET A 325 18.03 -12.62 -5.37
CA MET A 325 16.86 -12.13 -4.62
C MET A 325 16.36 -10.81 -5.19
N CYS A 326 15.04 -10.68 -5.33
CA CYS A 326 14.37 -9.41 -5.61
C CYS A 326 13.51 -8.95 -4.43
N PHE A 327 13.61 -7.68 -4.08
CA PHE A 327 12.81 -7.04 -3.02
C PHE A 327 12.76 -5.52 -3.18
N THR A 328 11.84 -4.89 -2.47
CA THR A 328 11.66 -3.43 -2.41
C THR A 328 12.27 -2.85 -1.13
N ILE A 329 12.74 -1.61 -1.23
CA ILE A 329 12.92 -0.70 -0.08
C ILE A 329 12.07 0.52 -0.40
N GLU A 330 11.18 0.90 0.52
CA GLU A 330 10.09 1.86 0.26
C GLU A 330 9.82 2.80 1.48
N PRO A 331 10.83 3.52 2.00
CA PRO A 331 10.71 4.29 3.22
C PRO A 331 9.63 5.37 3.14
N MET A 332 8.67 5.30 4.06
CA MET A 332 7.67 6.34 4.31
C MET A 332 8.15 7.22 5.47
N ILE A 333 8.42 8.50 5.16
CA ILE A 333 8.98 9.50 6.08
C ILE A 333 7.94 10.58 6.35
N ASN A 334 7.78 10.96 7.62
CA ASN A 334 6.82 11.97 8.06
C ASN A 334 7.54 13.16 8.68
N ILE A 335 7.00 14.37 8.50
CA ILE A 335 7.44 15.55 9.27
C ILE A 335 7.15 15.39 10.76
N GLY A 336 5.95 14.91 11.08
CA GLY A 336 5.46 14.78 12.45
C GLY A 336 5.67 13.37 13.03
N THR A 337 4.62 12.82 13.58
CA THR A 337 4.58 11.50 14.21
C THR A 337 4.71 10.34 13.22
N HIS A 338 5.30 9.24 13.66
CA HIS A 338 5.38 7.99 12.89
C HIS A 338 4.06 7.19 12.89
N ARG A 339 3.10 7.60 13.72
CA ARG A 339 1.84 6.90 13.89
C ARG A 339 0.91 7.20 12.73
N ASP A 340 0.24 6.16 12.27
CA ASP A 340 -0.73 6.22 11.19
C ASP A 340 -2.17 6.05 11.68
N ARG A 341 -3.09 6.43 10.81
CA ARG A 341 -4.53 6.21 10.95
C ARG A 341 -5.11 5.83 9.60
N THR A 342 -5.72 4.65 9.52
CA THR A 342 -6.46 4.19 8.34
C THR A 342 -7.85 4.81 8.29
N TRP A 343 -8.26 5.24 7.09
CA TRP A 343 -9.60 5.74 6.81
C TRP A 343 -10.64 4.60 6.76
N PRO A 344 -11.95 4.91 6.79
CA PRO A 344 -13.02 3.90 6.69
C PRO A 344 -13.16 3.22 5.32
N ASP A 345 -12.33 3.59 4.34
CA ASP A 345 -12.23 2.91 3.04
C ASP A 345 -11.35 1.65 3.08
N ASP A 346 -10.82 1.30 4.27
CA ASP A 346 -9.93 0.18 4.56
C ASP A 346 -8.53 0.24 3.93
N TRP A 347 -8.17 1.34 3.24
CA TRP A 347 -6.91 1.46 2.48
C TRP A 347 -6.11 2.71 2.85
N THR A 348 -6.71 3.88 2.76
CA THR A 348 -6.00 5.16 2.84
C THR A 348 -5.38 5.33 4.22
N SER A 349 -4.04 5.30 4.28
CA SER A 349 -3.29 5.47 5.53
C SER A 349 -2.78 6.89 5.64
N THR A 350 -3.09 7.58 6.74
CA THR A 350 -2.72 8.99 6.96
C THR A 350 -1.90 9.16 8.22
N THR A 351 -1.06 10.19 8.29
CA THR A 351 -0.37 10.56 9.52
C THR A 351 -1.39 10.89 10.62
N GLN A 352 -1.13 10.44 11.85
CA GLN A 352 -2.07 10.63 12.96
C GLN A 352 -2.23 12.11 13.35
N ASP A 353 -1.24 12.95 13.08
CA ASP A 353 -1.24 14.39 13.38
C ASP A 353 -1.55 15.29 12.17
N GLY A 354 -1.81 14.71 10.98
CA GLY A 354 -2.13 15.47 9.78
C GLY A 354 -0.94 16.16 9.11
N SER A 355 0.30 15.87 9.54
CA SER A 355 1.51 16.39 8.92
C SER A 355 1.84 15.67 7.61
N LEU A 356 2.67 16.29 6.77
CA LEU A 356 3.12 15.73 5.49
C LEU A 356 3.87 14.40 5.65
N SER A 357 3.67 13.53 4.66
CA SER A 357 4.41 12.29 4.44
C SER A 357 4.95 12.22 3.01
N ALA A 358 6.10 11.59 2.82
CA ALA A 358 6.65 11.30 1.50
C ALA A 358 7.24 9.88 1.47
N GLN A 359 7.27 9.31 0.27
CA GLN A 359 7.74 7.94 0.03
C GLN A 359 8.47 7.88 -1.31
N PHE A 360 9.53 7.09 -1.33
CA PHE A 360 10.21 6.66 -2.55
C PHE A 360 10.43 5.17 -2.45
N GLU A 361 10.44 4.50 -3.59
CA GLU A 361 10.64 3.06 -3.65
C GLU A 361 11.47 2.64 -4.86
N HIS A 362 12.22 1.56 -4.70
CA HIS A 362 12.76 0.80 -5.81
C HIS A 362 12.61 -0.71 -5.60
N THR A 363 12.21 -1.42 -6.66
CA THR A 363 12.47 -2.85 -6.80
C THR A 363 13.93 -3.06 -7.19
N MET A 364 14.63 -3.94 -6.46
CA MET A 364 16.04 -4.21 -6.66
C MET A 364 16.32 -5.70 -6.82
N LEU A 365 17.38 -6.04 -7.55
CA LEU A 365 17.94 -7.37 -7.69
C LEU A 365 19.33 -7.42 -7.07
N VAL A 366 19.56 -8.32 -6.12
CA VAL A 366 20.90 -8.55 -5.56
C VAL A 366 21.76 -9.28 -6.59
N THR A 367 22.93 -8.73 -6.93
CA THR A 367 23.92 -9.35 -7.83
C THR A 367 24.98 -10.11 -7.03
N GLU A 368 25.98 -10.67 -7.71
CA GLU A 368 27.09 -11.40 -7.05
C GLU A 368 27.97 -10.50 -6.16
N ASP A 369 27.99 -9.20 -6.44
CA ASP A 369 28.90 -8.21 -5.85
C ASP A 369 28.20 -6.93 -5.34
N GLY A 370 26.89 -6.79 -5.56
CA GLY A 370 26.14 -5.59 -5.21
C GLY A 370 24.65 -5.71 -5.49
N VAL A 371 24.12 -4.69 -6.16
CA VAL A 371 22.70 -4.53 -6.46
C VAL A 371 22.49 -3.93 -7.84
N GLU A 372 21.45 -4.38 -8.53
CA GLU A 372 20.89 -3.75 -9.71
C GLU A 372 19.54 -3.13 -9.34
N VAL A 373 19.40 -1.81 -9.49
CA VAL A 373 18.14 -1.09 -9.25
C VAL A 373 17.26 -1.22 -10.49
N LEU A 374 16.33 -2.17 -10.48
CA LEU A 374 15.57 -2.57 -11.67
C LEU A 374 14.59 -1.49 -12.15
N THR A 375 14.12 -0.64 -11.24
CA THR A 375 13.18 0.47 -11.54
C THR A 375 13.89 1.84 -11.57
N ALA A 376 15.20 1.86 -11.76
CA ALA A 376 16.00 3.08 -11.86
C ALA A 376 15.42 4.09 -12.87
N ARG A 377 15.68 5.37 -12.62
CA ARG A 377 15.23 6.48 -13.46
C ARG A 377 15.87 6.42 -14.86
N LEU A 378 15.10 6.85 -15.85
CA LEU A 378 15.58 7.12 -17.21
C LEU A 378 16.12 8.55 -17.29
N PRO A 379 16.94 8.89 -18.31
CA PRO A 379 17.47 10.25 -18.47
C PRO A 379 16.41 11.35 -18.53
N ASP A 380 15.19 11.03 -18.98
CA ASP A 380 14.08 11.96 -19.14
C ASP A 380 12.94 11.75 -18.12
N SER A 381 13.16 10.94 -17.07
CA SER A 381 12.16 10.75 -16.01
C SER A 381 11.81 12.11 -15.37
N PRO A 382 10.52 12.48 -15.20
CA PRO A 382 10.11 13.75 -14.61
C PRO A 382 10.47 13.86 -13.12
N GLY A 383 10.58 15.09 -12.62
CA GLY A 383 10.95 15.37 -11.24
C GLY A 383 12.44 15.15 -10.97
N GLY A 384 12.79 14.80 -9.73
CA GLY A 384 14.17 14.60 -9.31
C GLY A 384 14.47 15.33 -8.00
N ALA A 385 15.71 15.21 -7.55
CA ALA A 385 16.17 15.86 -6.34
C ALA A 385 16.19 17.39 -6.49
N VAL A 386 15.89 18.09 -5.41
CA VAL A 386 15.97 19.55 -5.32
C VAL A 386 16.86 19.96 -4.15
N PRO A 387 17.46 21.16 -4.17
CA PRO A 387 18.28 21.61 -3.05
C PRO A 387 17.46 21.67 -1.76
N MET A 388 17.99 21.08 -0.69
CA MET A 388 17.41 21.22 0.64
C MET A 388 17.32 22.70 1.05
N PRO A 389 16.24 23.13 1.73
CA PRO A 389 16.13 24.48 2.26
C PRO A 389 17.26 24.76 3.25
N SER A 390 17.70 26.02 3.31
CA SER A 390 18.62 26.45 4.36
C SER A 390 17.96 26.36 5.73
N ALA A 391 18.71 25.93 6.74
CA ALA A 391 18.24 25.75 8.11
C ALA A 391 17.84 27.07 8.79
#